data_AF-A7UDS2-F1
#
_entry.id   AF-A7UDS2-F1
#
_cell.length_a   1.000
_cell.length_b   1.000
_cell.length_c   1.000
_cell.angle_alpha   90.00
_cell.angle_beta   90.00
_cell.angle_gamma   90.00
#
_symmetry.space_group_name_H-M   'P 1'
#
loop_
_entity.id
_entity.type
_entity.pdbx_description
1 polymer ?
#
loop_
_entity_poly.entity_id
_entity_poly.type
_entity_poly.pdbx_seq_one_letter_code
_entity_poly.pdbx_strand_id
1 'polypeptide(L)'
;VAFGAPIGGVLFSLEEVSYYFPLKTLWRSFFAALVAAFTLRSINPFGNSRLVLFYVEYHTPWYMAELFPFILLGVFGGLWGTLFIRCNIAWCRRRKTTKLGKYPVLEVIAVTAITAIVAYPNPYTRRSTSELISELFNDCGALESSQLCDYINDPNMTRT
;
A
#
# COMPACT_ATOMS: atom_id res chain seq x y z
N VAL A 1 11.69 8.02 -4.76
CA VAL A 1 11.38 7.62 -3.37
C VAL A 1 9.88 7.41 -3.25
N ALA A 2 9.39 6.17 -3.30
CA ALA A 2 7.93 5.90 -3.29
C ALA A 2 7.30 6.02 -1.88
N PHE A 3 8.09 5.73 -0.84
CA PHE A 3 7.60 5.63 0.55
C PHE A 3 8.15 6.71 1.49
N GLY A 4 8.94 7.67 1.01
CA GLY A 4 9.55 8.69 1.86
C GLY A 4 10.59 8.19 2.88
N ALA A 5 10.93 6.89 2.87
CA ALA A 5 11.87 6.25 3.79
C ALA A 5 13.20 5.89 3.09
N PRO A 6 14.23 6.76 3.12
CA PRO A 6 15.47 6.55 2.38
C PRO A 6 16.29 5.34 2.90
N ILE A 7 16.30 5.09 4.21
CA ILE A 7 17.01 3.94 4.82
C ILE A 7 16.36 2.63 4.37
N GLY A 8 15.04 2.51 4.51
CA GLY A 8 14.29 1.30 4.14
C GLY A 8 14.43 0.97 2.65
N GLY A 9 14.40 1.98 1.77
CA GLY A 9 14.59 1.77 0.33
C GLY A 9 15.97 1.21 -0.02
N VAL A 10 17.03 1.67 0.66
CA VAL A 10 18.39 1.14 0.44
C VAL A 10 18.52 -0.27 1.00
N LEU A 11 18.01 -0.53 2.21
CA LEU A 11 18.02 -1.88 2.80
C LEU A 11 17.27 -2.89 1.94
N PHE A 12 16.09 -2.52 1.43
CA PHE A 12 15.32 -3.35 0.49
C PHE A 12 16.11 -3.66 -0.79
N SER A 13 16.83 -2.66 -1.34
CA SER A 13 17.67 -2.91 -2.51
C SER A 13 18.87 -3.83 -2.24
N LEU A 14 19.39 -3.84 -1.00
CA LEU A 14 20.43 -4.78 -0.59
C LEU A 14 19.88 -6.20 -0.44
N GLU A 15 18.68 -6.35 0.09
CA GLU A 15 18.02 -7.64 0.30
C GLU A 15 17.63 -8.30 -1.03
N GLU A 16 17.01 -7.55 -1.95
CA GLU A 16 16.38 -8.12 -3.15
C GLU A 16 17.27 -8.08 -4.42
N VAL A 17 18.15 -7.09 -4.58
CA VAL A 17 18.78 -6.81 -5.88
C VAL A 17 20.24 -7.27 -5.96
N SER A 18 20.96 -7.40 -4.85
CA SER A 18 22.42 -7.61 -4.92
C SER A 18 22.98 -8.39 -3.74
N TYR A 19 23.56 -9.56 -4.02
CA TYR A 19 24.27 -10.39 -3.03
C TYR A 19 25.52 -9.70 -2.46
N TYR A 20 26.17 -8.84 -3.24
CA TYR A 20 27.36 -8.10 -2.80
C TYR A 20 27.26 -6.63 -3.21
N PHE A 21 27.18 -5.75 -2.21
CA PHE A 21 27.14 -4.30 -2.42
C PHE A 21 28.34 -3.64 -1.74
N PRO A 22 29.31 -3.09 -2.48
CA PRO A 22 30.45 -2.44 -1.86
C PRO A 22 30.00 -1.22 -1.07
N LEU A 23 30.58 -1.02 0.12
CA LEU A 23 30.20 0.04 1.06
C LEU A 23 30.21 1.45 0.42
N LYS A 24 31.11 1.68 -0.55
CA LYS A 24 31.20 2.92 -1.32
C LYS A 24 29.94 3.20 -2.15
N THR A 25 29.30 2.17 -2.72
CA THR A 25 28.07 2.31 -3.50
C THR A 25 26.86 2.47 -2.59
N LEU A 26 26.86 1.80 -1.42
CA LEU A 26 25.81 1.94 -0.40
C LEU A 26 25.66 3.39 0.07
N TRP A 27 26.79 4.05 0.40
CA TRP A 27 26.73 5.44 0.85
C TRP A 27 26.26 6.41 -0.24
N ARG A 28 26.63 6.16 -1.50
CA ARG A 28 26.17 6.96 -2.66
C ARG A 28 24.68 6.80 -2.91
N SER A 29 24.15 5.58 -2.88
CA SER A 29 22.70 5.33 -3.06
C SER A 29 21.89 5.89 -1.89
N PHE A 30 22.41 5.79 -0.66
CA PHE A 30 21.80 6.40 0.52
C PHE A 30 21.72 7.93 0.41
N PHE A 31 22.80 8.59 0.02
CA PHE A 31 22.80 10.04 -0.18
C PHE A 31 21.82 10.47 -1.27
N ALA A 32 21.78 9.75 -2.41
CA ALA A 32 20.83 10.01 -3.47
C ALA A 32 19.36 9.85 -3.00
N ALA A 33 19.07 8.79 -2.23
CA ALA A 33 17.74 8.56 -1.66
C ALA A 33 17.35 9.66 -0.66
N LEU A 34 18.30 10.15 0.16
CA LEU A 34 18.10 11.24 1.10
C LEU A 34 17.78 12.56 0.38
N VAL A 35 18.56 12.92 -0.64
CA VAL A 35 18.31 14.12 -1.44
C VAL A 35 16.94 14.06 -2.10
N ALA A 36 16.58 12.91 -2.69
CA ALA A 36 15.27 12.73 -3.30
C ALA A 36 14.12 12.84 -2.28
N ALA A 37 14.29 12.31 -1.06
CA ALA A 37 13.31 12.47 0.01
C ALA A 37 13.18 13.93 0.48
N PHE A 38 14.30 14.66 0.57
CA PHE A 38 14.30 16.07 0.92
C PHE A 38 13.61 16.92 -0.17
N THR A 39 13.93 16.69 -1.44
CA THR A 39 13.28 17.39 -2.56
C THR A 39 11.77 17.13 -2.57
N LEU A 40 11.34 15.88 -2.36
CA LEU A 40 9.92 15.55 -2.28
C LEU A 40 9.23 16.26 -1.11
N ARG A 41 9.87 16.32 0.06
CA ARG A 41 9.37 17.08 1.22
C ARG A 41 9.25 18.58 0.92
N SER A 42 10.23 19.15 0.22
CA SER A 42 10.24 20.59 -0.11
C SER A 42 9.18 20.98 -1.14
N ILE A 43 8.83 20.09 -2.06
CA ILE A 43 7.76 20.32 -3.04
C ILE A 43 6.37 20.21 -2.38
N ASN A 44 6.26 19.48 -1.26
CA ASN A 44 5.01 19.22 -0.53
C ASN A 44 3.82 18.89 -1.46
N PRO A 45 3.90 17.81 -2.26
CA PRO A 45 2.87 17.49 -3.25
C PRO A 45 1.50 17.12 -2.62
N PHE A 46 1.45 16.85 -1.31
CA PHE A 46 0.25 16.41 -0.61
C PHE A 46 -0.40 17.52 0.24
N GLY A 47 0.19 18.73 0.31
CA GLY A 47 -0.29 19.84 1.14
C GLY A 47 -0.18 19.61 2.65
N ASN A 48 -0.06 18.36 3.10
CA ASN A 48 0.17 17.96 4.47
C ASN A 48 1.68 18.04 4.80
N SER A 49 2.05 18.71 5.88
CA SER A 49 3.44 18.89 6.36
C SER A 49 4.18 17.59 6.74
N ARG A 50 3.66 16.41 6.34
CA ARG A 50 4.14 15.07 6.70
C ARG A 50 4.79 14.40 5.48
N LEU A 51 5.89 13.67 5.70
CA LEU A 51 6.66 13.01 4.63
C LEU A 51 6.04 11.71 4.10
N VAL A 52 5.06 11.15 4.81
CA VAL A 52 4.48 9.82 4.52
C VAL A 52 2.97 9.96 4.46
N LEU A 53 2.36 9.38 3.42
CA LEU A 53 0.91 9.45 3.15
C LEU A 53 0.06 8.71 4.21
N PHE A 54 0.69 7.80 4.96
CA PHE A 54 0.06 6.94 5.96
C PHE A 54 0.70 7.16 7.34
N TYR A 55 0.41 8.29 7.97
CA TYR A 55 0.83 8.54 9.35
C TYR A 55 -0.31 8.12 10.29
N VAL A 56 -0.04 7.14 11.16
CA VAL A 56 -0.97 6.72 12.21
C VAL A 56 -0.48 7.28 13.55
N GLU A 57 -1.37 7.95 14.28
CA GLU A 57 -1.07 8.48 15.62
C GLU A 57 -1.41 7.42 16.67
N TYR A 58 -0.39 6.74 17.20
CA TYR A 58 -0.60 5.68 18.18
C TYR A 58 -0.90 6.28 19.56
N HIS A 59 -2.16 6.25 20.00
CA HIS A 59 -2.56 6.75 21.31
C HIS A 59 -2.43 5.70 22.45
N THR A 60 -2.26 4.41 22.14
CA THR A 60 -2.17 3.32 23.12
C THR A 60 -0.95 2.42 22.89
N PRO A 61 -0.23 1.99 23.95
CA PRO A 61 0.85 1.02 23.82
C PRO A 61 0.31 -0.36 23.44
N TRP A 62 1.12 -1.12 22.69
CA TRP A 62 0.80 -2.50 22.29
C TRP A 62 0.74 -3.44 23.49
N TYR A 63 -0.17 -4.41 23.45
CA TYR A 63 -0.27 -5.45 24.47
C TYR A 63 0.24 -6.80 23.95
N MET A 64 0.85 -7.60 24.82
CA MET A 64 1.45 -8.89 24.43
C MET A 64 0.45 -9.87 23.79
N ALA A 65 -0.83 -9.79 24.13
CA ALA A 65 -1.85 -10.65 23.51
C ALA A 65 -2.17 -10.27 22.05
N GLU A 66 -1.86 -9.05 21.60
CA GLU A 66 -2.03 -8.62 20.20
C GLU A 66 -0.97 -9.25 19.28
N LEU A 67 0.10 -9.81 19.83
CA LEU A 67 1.12 -10.52 19.06
C LEU A 67 0.54 -11.75 18.33
N PHE A 68 -0.44 -12.42 18.94
CA PHE A 68 -1.06 -13.61 18.35
C PHE A 68 -1.78 -13.31 17.02
N PRO A 69 -2.70 -12.32 16.93
CA PRO A 69 -3.29 -11.95 15.64
C PRO A 69 -2.25 -11.42 14.64
N PHE A 70 -1.18 -10.72 15.08
CA PHE A 70 -0.11 -10.31 14.15
C PHE A 70 0.62 -11.49 13.51
N ILE A 71 0.92 -12.54 14.29
CA ILE A 71 1.53 -13.76 13.76
C ILE A 71 0.58 -14.44 12.77
N LEU A 72 -0.71 -14.57 13.11
CA LEU A 72 -1.70 -15.14 12.19
C LEU A 72 -1.79 -14.35 10.88
N LEU A 73 -1.84 -13.01 10.95
CA LEU A 73 -1.82 -12.16 9.77
C LEU A 73 -0.57 -12.37 8.92
N GLY A 74 0.60 -12.54 9.55
CA GLY A 74 1.84 -12.89 8.85
C GLY A 74 1.76 -14.24 8.12
N VAL A 75 1.22 -15.27 8.77
CA VAL A 75 1.04 -16.61 8.16
C VAL A 75 0.06 -16.55 6.99
N PHE A 76 -1.10 -15.93 7.17
CA PHE A 76 -2.09 -15.78 6.09
C PHE A 76 -1.52 -14.93 4.94
N GLY A 77 -0.83 -13.83 5.25
CA GLY A 77 -0.16 -12.99 4.26
C GLY A 77 0.87 -13.76 3.43
N GLY A 78 1.69 -14.60 4.06
CA GLY A 78 2.65 -15.47 3.37
C GLY A 78 1.99 -16.52 2.48
N LEU A 79 0.89 -17.13 2.95
CA LEU A 79 0.14 -18.12 2.18
C LEU A 79 -0.51 -17.49 0.93
N TRP A 80 -1.20 -16.36 1.11
CA TRP A 80 -1.80 -15.60 0.01
C TRP A 80 -0.75 -15.06 -0.96
N GLY A 81 0.40 -14.58 -0.46
CA GLY A 81 1.51 -14.13 -1.28
C GLY A 81 2.10 -15.25 -2.15
N THR A 82 2.32 -16.43 -1.57
CA THR A 82 2.81 -17.60 -2.32
C THR A 82 1.82 -18.05 -3.39
N LEU A 83 0.53 -18.09 -3.06
CA LEU A 83 -0.52 -18.42 -4.02
C LEU A 83 -0.55 -17.39 -5.17
N PHE A 84 -0.48 -16.10 -4.85
CA PHE A 84 -0.46 -15.02 -5.84
C PHE A 84 0.73 -15.14 -6.80
N ILE A 85 1.95 -15.37 -6.28
CA ILE A 85 3.16 -15.54 -7.11
C ILE A 85 3.02 -16.74 -8.03
N ARG A 86 2.54 -17.89 -7.52
CA ARG A 86 2.33 -19.09 -8.35
C ARG A 86 1.28 -18.85 -9.43
N CYS A 87 0.18 -18.18 -9.11
CA CYS A 87 -0.85 -17.81 -10.07
C CYS A 87 -0.30 -16.84 -11.13
N ASN A 88 0.49 -15.84 -10.74
CA ASN A 88 1.09 -14.88 -11.66
C ASN A 88 2.06 -15.58 -12.65
N ILE A 89 2.92 -16.46 -12.15
CA ILE A 89 3.85 -17.25 -12.99
C ILE A 89 3.05 -18.18 -13.92
N ALA A 90 2.02 -18.84 -13.42
CA ALA A 90 1.15 -19.70 -14.24
C ALA A 90 0.45 -18.90 -15.34
N TRP A 91 -0.06 -17.71 -15.03
CA TRP A 91 -0.67 -16.80 -16.00
C TRP A 91 0.34 -16.34 -17.06
N CYS A 92 1.54 -15.92 -16.65
CA CYS A 92 2.62 -15.53 -17.55
C CYS A 92 3.02 -16.68 -18.49
N ARG A 93 3.11 -17.91 -17.97
CA ARG A 93 3.40 -19.11 -18.77
C ARG A 93 2.26 -19.41 -19.74
N ARG A 94 1.01 -19.27 -19.31
CA ARG A 94 -0.17 -19.45 -20.16
C ARG A 94 -0.22 -18.40 -21.28
N ARG A 95 0.13 -17.15 -20.99
CA ARG A 95 0.22 -16.08 -22.00
C ARG A 95 1.27 -16.37 -23.07
N LYS A 96 2.42 -16.93 -22.70
CA LYS A 96 3.50 -17.32 -23.64
C LYS A 96 3.16 -18.54 -24.50
N THR A 97 2.36 -19.47 -23.99
CA THR A 97 2.03 -20.75 -24.68
C THR A 97 0.75 -20.68 -25.52
N THR A 98 -0.12 -19.69 -25.27
CA THR A 98 -1.39 -19.53 -25.98
C THR A 98 -1.35 -18.38 -26.98
N LYS A 99 -2.32 -18.35 -27.91
CA LYS A 99 -2.48 -17.24 -28.88
C LYS A 99 -2.83 -15.88 -28.24
N LEU A 100 -3.11 -15.84 -26.93
CA LEU A 100 -3.36 -14.62 -26.17
C LEU A 100 -2.18 -13.64 -26.23
N GLY A 101 -0.94 -14.13 -26.32
CA GLY A 101 0.24 -13.29 -26.49
C GLY A 101 0.34 -12.56 -27.84
N LYS A 102 -0.48 -12.91 -28.84
CA LYS A 102 -0.43 -12.30 -30.18
C LYS A 102 -1.13 -10.93 -30.25
N TYR A 103 -2.07 -10.66 -29.34
CA TYR A 103 -2.86 -9.42 -29.31
C TYR A 103 -2.84 -8.77 -27.91
N PRO A 104 -1.69 -8.28 -27.44
CA PRO A 104 -1.55 -7.74 -26.08
C PRO A 104 -2.43 -6.50 -25.82
N VAL A 105 -2.70 -5.68 -26.85
CA VAL A 105 -3.51 -4.46 -26.70
C VAL A 105 -4.99 -4.80 -26.47
N LEU A 106 -5.54 -5.77 -27.21
CA LEU A 106 -6.94 -6.17 -27.08
C LEU A 106 -7.20 -6.84 -25.72
N GLU A 107 -6.25 -7.63 -25.24
CA GLU A 107 -6.29 -8.22 -23.89
C GLU A 107 -6.40 -7.15 -22.81
N VAL A 108 -5.55 -6.11 -22.86
CA VAL A 108 -5.58 -5.02 -21.88
C VAL A 108 -6.91 -4.26 -21.94
N ILE A 109 -7.41 -3.93 -23.14
CA ILE A 109 -8.70 -3.24 -23.31
C ILE A 109 -9.86 -4.09 -22.74
N ALA A 110 -9.87 -5.40 -22.99
CA ALA A 110 -10.91 -6.27 -22.46
C ALA A 110 -10.85 -6.35 -20.93
N VAL A 111 -9.65 -6.50 -20.35
CA VAL A 111 -9.46 -6.56 -18.89
C VAL A 111 -9.84 -5.24 -18.23
N THR A 112 -9.47 -4.10 -18.80
CA THR A 112 -9.85 -2.78 -18.25
C THR A 112 -11.35 -2.55 -18.36
N ALA A 113 -11.99 -2.93 -19.46
CA ALA A 113 -13.45 -2.82 -19.62
C ALA A 113 -14.20 -3.68 -18.59
N ILE A 114 -13.79 -4.94 -18.41
CA ILE A 114 -14.37 -5.83 -17.39
C ILE A 114 -14.15 -5.24 -16.00
N THR A 115 -12.94 -4.78 -15.70
CA THR A 115 -12.61 -4.17 -14.40
C THR A 115 -13.45 -2.93 -14.16
N ALA A 116 -13.66 -2.07 -15.17
CA ALA A 116 -14.48 -0.87 -15.06
C ALA A 116 -15.96 -1.20 -14.82
N ILE A 117 -16.51 -2.19 -15.53
CA ILE A 117 -17.91 -2.64 -15.34
C ILE A 117 -18.12 -3.17 -13.92
N VAL A 118 -17.15 -3.92 -13.38
CA VAL A 118 -17.23 -4.48 -12.03
C VAL A 118 -16.95 -3.44 -10.95
N ALA A 119 -16.03 -2.51 -11.17
CA ALA A 119 -15.64 -1.50 -10.19
C ALA A 119 -16.61 -0.31 -10.11
N TYR A 120 -17.30 0.03 -11.21
CA TYR A 120 -18.27 1.14 -11.26
C TYR A 120 -19.42 1.04 -10.24
N PRO A 121 -20.07 -0.12 -10.03
CA PRO A 121 -21.15 -0.23 -9.05
C PRO A 121 -20.67 -0.18 -7.60
N ASN A 122 -19.40 -0.48 -7.31
CA ASN A 122 -18.90 -0.50 -5.94
C ASN A 122 -18.24 0.84 -5.57
N PRO A 123 -18.81 1.61 -4.62
CA PRO A 123 -18.32 2.94 -4.25
C PRO A 123 -16.90 2.93 -3.66
N TYR A 124 -16.47 1.82 -3.05
CA TYR A 124 -15.13 1.67 -2.47
C TYR A 124 -14.06 1.47 -3.54
N THR A 125 -14.35 0.69 -4.58
CA THR A 125 -13.42 0.47 -5.71
C THR A 125 -13.39 1.61 -6.72
N ARG A 126 -14.31 2.58 -6.60
CA ARG A 126 -14.32 3.80 -7.42
C ARG A 126 -13.26 4.82 -7.00
N ARG A 127 -12.78 4.76 -5.74
CA ARG A 127 -11.78 5.68 -5.19
C ARG A 127 -10.37 5.26 -5.60
N SER A 128 -9.44 6.22 -5.63
CA SER A 128 -8.02 5.94 -5.85
C SER A 128 -7.48 5.04 -4.74
N THR A 129 -6.71 4.00 -5.08
CA THR A 129 -6.18 3.04 -4.11
C THR A 129 -5.41 3.72 -2.98
N SER A 130 -4.68 4.79 -3.29
CA SER A 130 -3.92 5.57 -2.30
C SER A 130 -4.80 6.29 -1.28
N GLU A 131 -5.93 6.86 -1.72
CA GLU A 131 -6.89 7.55 -0.85
C GLU A 131 -7.67 6.55 0.01
N LEU A 132 -8.04 5.39 -0.57
CA LEU A 132 -8.74 4.35 0.17
C LEU A 132 -7.87 3.77 1.29
N ILE A 133 -6.59 3.53 1.01
CA ILE A 133 -5.66 3.03 2.03
C ILE A 133 -5.45 4.10 3.11
N SER A 134 -5.36 5.38 2.77
CA SER A 134 -5.17 6.43 3.79
C SER A 134 -6.39 6.54 4.69
N GLU A 135 -7.60 6.39 4.14
CA GLU A 135 -8.83 6.38 4.92
C GLU A 135 -8.90 5.17 5.87
N LEU A 136 -8.40 4.00 5.45
CA LEU A 136 -8.38 2.79 6.28
C LEU A 136 -7.42 2.91 7.48
N PHE A 137 -6.35 3.69 7.35
CA PHE A 137 -5.36 3.90 8.41
C PHE A 137 -5.66 5.12 9.29
N ASN A 138 -6.61 5.97 8.90
CA ASN A 138 -7.04 7.09 9.73
C ASN A 138 -7.99 6.62 10.82
N ASP A 139 -7.81 7.14 12.03
CA ASP A 139 -8.76 6.92 13.12
C ASP A 139 -10.07 7.66 12.84
N CYS A 140 -11.20 7.00 13.06
CA CYS A 140 -12.52 7.63 12.97
C CYS A 140 -12.68 8.67 14.09
N GLY A 141 -12.55 9.96 13.77
CA GLY A 141 -12.85 11.05 14.69
C GLY A 141 -14.34 11.39 14.74
N ALA A 142 -14.83 11.89 15.89
CA ALA A 142 -16.25 12.28 16.09
C ALA A 142 -16.75 13.43 15.18
N LEU A 143 -15.87 14.05 14.39
CA LEU A 143 -16.19 15.14 13.46
C LEU A 143 -15.99 14.79 11.97
N GLU A 144 -15.50 13.58 11.66
CA GLU A 144 -15.12 13.21 10.30
C GLU A 144 -16.12 12.17 9.74
N SER A 145 -17.08 12.67 8.97
CA SER A 145 -18.13 11.88 8.33
C SER A 145 -17.60 11.16 7.09
N SER A 146 -16.79 10.13 7.29
CA SER A 146 -16.46 9.19 6.22
C SER A 146 -17.49 8.05 6.18
N GLN A 147 -17.80 7.54 4.98
CA GLN A 147 -18.81 6.48 4.78
C GLN A 147 -18.47 5.15 5.48
N LEU A 148 -17.26 5.00 6.04
CA LEU A 148 -16.85 3.84 6.84
C LEU A 148 -17.01 4.08 8.35
N CYS A 149 -16.95 5.33 8.79
CA CYS A 149 -17.12 5.73 10.19
C CYS A 149 -18.58 6.16 10.40
N ASP A 150 -19.49 5.18 10.45
CA ASP A 150 -20.90 5.47 10.75
C ASP A 150 -21.02 5.72 12.26
N TYR A 151 -20.88 6.98 12.63
CA TYR A 151 -21.15 7.42 13.99
C TYR A 151 -22.67 7.39 14.19
N ILE A 152 -23.14 6.33 14.86
CA ILE A 152 -24.49 6.33 15.43
C ILE A 152 -24.48 7.46 16.45
N ASN A 153 -25.12 8.56 16.07
CA ASN A 153 -25.45 9.64 16.98
C ASN A 153 -26.46 9.03 17.94
N ASP A 154 -26.05 8.49 19.08
CA ASP A 154 -26.96 8.26 20.19
C ASP A 154 -27.07 9.59 20.96
N PRO A 155 -28.12 10.42 20.73
CA PRO A 155 -28.27 11.71 21.39
C PRO A 155 -28.46 11.63 22.92
N ASN A 156 -28.44 10.43 23.51
CA ASN A 156 -28.65 10.22 24.94
C ASN A 156 -27.37 10.09 25.78
N MET A 157 -26.16 10.11 25.18
CA MET A 157 -24.91 9.97 25.94
C MET A 157 -24.25 11.32 26.29
N THR A 158 -25.05 12.33 26.65
CA THR A 158 -24.58 13.64 27.17
C THR A 158 -25.21 14.03 28.52
N ARG A 159 -25.90 13.08 29.18
CA ARG A 159 -26.48 13.30 30.51
C ARG A 159 -26.13 12.17 31.48
N THR A 160 -24.89 12.16 31.95
CA THR A 160 -24.50 11.70 33.30
C THR A 160 -23.11 12.22 33.61
#